data_AF-A0A1G1HRA0-F1
#
_entry.id   AF-A0A1G1HRA0-F1
#
_cell.length_a   1.000
_cell.length_b   1.000
_cell.length_c   1.000
_cell.angle_alpha   90.00
_cell.angle_beta   90.00
_cell.angle_gamma   90.00
#
_symmetry.space_group_name_H-M   'P 1'
#
loop_
_entity.id
_entity.type
_entity.pdbx_description
1 polymer ?
#
loop_
_entity_poly.entity_id
_entity_poly.type
_entity_poly.pdbx_seq_one_letter_code
_entity_poly.pdbx_strand_id
1 'polypeptide(L)'
;MNRTVLATLAGIVIPSLLIVGTAPAEGARRAKGDPTSVLTRNGEVVMAARVAGEMPTDPGDGRFENANPLTVRLYPQVAAEPRAEKGVVREAAVRAIHTEAWIAFLVEWADPDRSDVKQGTTDTFADAAALQFPLKYGEAADRLPYVGMGGPERPVNIWLWRNGGGGGPASLKATGFGTLEPVAGGGAMTAGKWENGRVRVLFARSFGASSPEEVKFAPKQIGLVPVALAVWGGEKGERGGLKTLSGWRFVKFDGGKVSPAYVRSFGWNPKIRGDAKTGETLMMRHGCAGCHVYPGNPIPTKIGPGLAGIGGIHRPGYLFESLKDPSAVIVPHKNYYSLKDGQPVSIMAPFSGPERDAYHIVEFLRTLK
;
A
#
# COMPACT_ATOMS: atom_id res chain seq x y z
N MET A 1 -14.95 -67.95 34.34
CA MET A 1 -14.48 -67.19 33.16
C MET A 1 -14.62 -65.72 33.45
N ASN A 2 -13.52 -65.02 33.73
CA ASN A 2 -13.22 -63.64 33.31
C ASN A 2 -11.94 -63.19 34.02
N ARG A 3 -10.88 -62.98 33.22
CA ARG A 3 -9.63 -62.36 33.65
C ARG A 3 -9.83 -60.84 33.59
N THR A 4 -9.68 -60.18 34.74
CA THR A 4 -9.56 -58.72 34.79
C THR A 4 -8.08 -58.36 34.83
N VAL A 5 -7.62 -57.67 33.80
CA VAL A 5 -6.26 -57.13 33.67
C VAL A 5 -6.25 -55.76 34.35
N LEU A 6 -5.41 -55.58 35.38
CA LEU A 6 -5.06 -54.26 35.91
C LEU A 6 -3.94 -53.66 35.05
N ALA A 7 -4.18 -52.47 34.50
CA ALA A 7 -3.20 -51.66 33.79
C ALA A 7 -2.39 -50.80 34.78
N THR A 8 -1.07 -50.90 34.70
CA THR A 8 -0.10 -50.10 35.45
C THR A 8 0.11 -48.75 34.75
N LEU A 9 -0.22 -47.63 35.40
CA LEU A 9 0.09 -46.27 34.94
C LEU A 9 1.54 -45.93 35.31
N ALA A 10 2.43 -45.87 34.32
CA ALA A 10 3.77 -45.32 34.46
C ALA A 10 3.72 -43.78 34.35
N GLY A 11 4.09 -43.08 35.42
CA GLY A 11 4.23 -41.63 35.42
C GLY A 11 5.48 -41.20 34.66
N ILE A 12 5.31 -40.37 33.63
CA ILE A 12 6.39 -39.71 32.90
C ILE A 12 6.73 -38.41 33.62
N VAL A 13 7.95 -38.30 34.14
CA VAL A 13 8.53 -37.07 34.67
C VAL A 13 9.11 -36.27 33.49
N ILE A 14 8.55 -35.10 33.20
CA ILE A 14 9.09 -34.16 32.20
C ILE A 14 10.08 -33.23 32.91
N PRO A 15 11.38 -33.21 32.55
CA PRO A 15 12.34 -32.30 33.16
C PRO A 15 12.08 -30.87 32.66
N SER A 16 11.94 -29.94 33.59
CA SER A 16 11.81 -28.51 33.32
C SER A 16 13.10 -27.97 32.70
N LEU A 17 13.05 -27.59 31.43
CA LEU A 17 14.16 -26.95 30.73
C LEU A 17 14.27 -25.49 31.20
N LEU A 18 15.34 -25.17 31.95
CA LEU A 18 15.73 -23.81 32.28
C LEU A 18 16.12 -23.07 30.99
N ILE A 19 15.28 -22.13 30.56
CA ILE A 19 15.61 -21.18 29.49
C ILE A 19 16.55 -20.13 30.10
N VAL A 20 17.85 -20.28 29.88
CA VAL A 20 18.83 -19.22 30.09
C VAL A 20 18.59 -18.18 29.00
N GLY A 21 18.03 -17.03 29.38
CA GLY A 21 17.77 -15.93 28.46
C GLY A 21 19.08 -15.37 27.88
N THR A 22 19.29 -15.56 26.59
CA THR A 22 20.31 -14.83 25.84
C THR A 22 19.85 -13.38 25.68
N ALA A 23 20.60 -12.44 26.26
CA ALA A 23 20.41 -11.01 26.05
C ALA A 23 20.47 -10.68 24.55
N PRO A 24 19.65 -9.73 24.05
CA PRO A 24 19.69 -9.34 22.65
C PRO A 24 21.02 -8.65 22.35
N ALA A 25 21.58 -8.96 21.18
CA ALA A 25 22.81 -8.35 20.67
C ALA A 25 22.75 -6.82 20.74
N GLU A 26 23.76 -6.28 21.42
CA GLU A 26 23.95 -4.86 21.68
C GLU A 26 24.49 -4.19 20.41
N GLY A 27 23.62 -3.48 19.67
CA GLY A 27 24.04 -2.90 18.39
C GLY A 27 23.06 -2.00 17.65
N ALA A 28 22.00 -1.50 18.31
CA ALA A 28 21.19 -0.41 17.76
C ALA A 28 21.11 0.70 18.81
N ARG A 29 22.07 1.62 18.79
CA ARG A 29 21.90 2.92 19.46
C ARG A 29 20.63 3.54 18.89
N ARG A 30 19.54 3.55 19.67
CA ARG A 30 18.37 4.37 19.40
C ARG A 30 18.85 5.82 19.36
N ALA A 31 19.05 6.35 18.16
CA ALA A 31 19.31 7.76 17.97
C ALA A 31 18.13 8.54 18.58
N LYS A 32 18.41 9.43 19.54
CA LYS A 32 17.44 10.44 19.95
C LYS A 32 17.00 11.18 18.69
N GLY A 33 15.73 10.99 18.30
CA GLY A 33 15.09 11.73 17.22
C GLY A 33 15.05 11.08 15.83
N ASP A 34 14.99 9.74 15.70
CA ASP A 34 14.69 9.12 14.38
C ASP A 34 13.40 9.73 13.79
N PRO A 35 13.48 10.48 12.67
CA PRO A 35 12.33 11.16 12.10
C PRO A 35 11.26 10.18 11.63
N THR A 36 11.60 8.93 11.32
CA THR A 36 10.64 7.91 10.87
C THR A 36 9.94 7.18 12.01
N SER A 37 10.23 7.49 13.27
CA SER A 37 9.73 6.72 14.42
C SER A 37 8.20 6.61 14.48
N VAL A 38 7.48 7.64 14.03
CA VAL A 38 6.00 7.60 13.93
C VAL A 38 5.55 6.61 12.86
N LEU A 39 6.19 6.62 11.68
CA LEU A 39 5.88 5.70 10.58
C LEU A 39 6.18 4.25 11.00
N THR A 40 7.30 4.02 11.67
CA THR A 40 7.68 2.68 12.17
C THR A 40 6.68 2.18 13.21
N ARG A 41 6.27 3.01 14.18
CA ARG A 41 5.25 2.63 15.19
C ARG A 41 3.89 2.32 14.56
N ASN A 42 3.57 2.98 13.45
CA ASN A 42 2.32 2.74 12.72
C ASN A 42 2.38 1.50 11.80
N GLY A 43 3.50 0.78 11.74
CA GLY A 43 3.65 -0.34 10.80
C GLY A 43 3.63 0.13 9.34
N GLU A 44 4.28 1.24 9.02
CA GLU A 44 4.27 1.82 7.67
C GLU A 44 5.63 1.71 6.95
N VAL A 45 6.64 1.15 7.61
CA VAL A 45 8.02 1.12 7.11
C VAL A 45 8.44 -0.30 6.74
N VAL A 46 8.80 -0.49 5.47
CA VAL A 46 9.54 -1.66 5.00
C VAL A 46 11.02 -1.31 5.07
N MET A 47 11.80 -2.04 5.87
CA MET A 47 13.25 -1.85 5.89
C MET A 47 13.88 -2.53 4.67
N ALA A 48 14.62 -1.79 3.86
CA ALA A 48 15.43 -2.35 2.79
C ALA A 48 16.77 -2.81 3.34
N ALA A 49 16.95 -4.12 3.50
CA ALA A 49 18.18 -4.69 4.03
C ALA A 49 19.29 -4.70 2.97
N ARG A 50 20.51 -4.30 3.33
CA ARG A 50 21.66 -4.36 2.42
C ARG A 50 22.14 -5.81 2.27
N VAL A 51 22.34 -6.25 1.04
CA VAL A 51 22.91 -7.57 0.69
C VAL A 51 24.12 -7.41 -0.22
N ALA A 52 25.02 -8.40 -0.18
CA ALA A 52 26.19 -8.46 -1.06
C ALA A 52 25.89 -9.24 -2.36
N GLY A 53 26.73 -9.02 -3.38
CA GLY A 53 26.66 -9.71 -4.67
C GLY A 53 25.63 -9.11 -5.63
N GLU A 54 25.33 -9.87 -6.69
CA GLU A 54 24.33 -9.51 -7.71
C GLU A 54 22.91 -9.60 -7.15
N MET A 55 21.98 -8.82 -7.68
CA MET A 55 20.59 -8.81 -7.23
C MET A 55 19.91 -10.16 -7.55
N PRO A 56 19.20 -10.82 -6.61
CA PRO A 56 18.41 -12.01 -6.92
C PRO A 56 17.44 -11.80 -8.07
N THR A 57 17.22 -12.86 -8.83
CA THR A 57 16.18 -12.94 -9.88
C THR A 57 15.09 -13.96 -9.55
N ASP A 58 15.34 -14.85 -8.58
CA ASP A 58 14.40 -15.86 -8.11
C ASP A 58 13.62 -15.34 -6.87
N PRO A 59 12.28 -15.33 -6.88
CA PRO A 59 11.47 -15.02 -5.70
C PRO A 59 11.66 -15.99 -4.53
N GLY A 60 12.33 -17.14 -4.72
CA GLY A 60 12.72 -18.09 -3.69
C GLY A 60 14.09 -17.86 -3.06
N ASP A 61 14.84 -16.83 -3.46
CA ASP A 61 16.20 -16.59 -2.96
C ASP A 61 16.23 -16.33 -1.44
N GLY A 62 17.02 -17.13 -0.72
CA GLY A 62 17.12 -17.10 0.75
C GLY A 62 17.62 -15.76 1.32
N ARG A 63 18.20 -14.86 0.51
CA ARG A 63 18.59 -13.52 0.97
C ARG A 63 17.42 -12.67 1.45
N PHE A 64 16.20 -12.94 0.98
CA PHE A 64 15.01 -12.29 1.49
C PHE A 64 14.61 -12.76 2.91
N GLU A 65 15.03 -13.94 3.36
CA GLU A 65 14.65 -14.48 4.67
C GLU A 65 15.19 -13.64 5.83
N ASN A 66 16.32 -12.97 5.61
CA ASN A 66 16.95 -12.07 6.58
C ASN A 66 16.32 -10.66 6.59
N ALA A 67 15.45 -10.34 5.64
CA ALA A 67 14.75 -9.07 5.60
C ALA A 67 13.43 -9.17 6.40
N ASN A 68 13.20 -8.20 7.28
CA ASN A 68 11.97 -8.16 8.07
C ASN A 68 10.75 -7.88 7.17
N PRO A 69 9.72 -8.76 7.18
CA PRO A 69 8.50 -8.49 6.45
C PRO A 69 7.70 -7.36 7.08
N LEU A 70 7.12 -6.52 6.25
CA LEU A 70 5.98 -5.69 6.63
C LEU A 70 4.69 -6.35 6.14
N THR A 71 3.80 -6.73 7.04
CA THR A 71 2.43 -7.12 6.66
C THR A 71 1.64 -5.87 6.30
N VAL A 72 1.25 -5.78 5.03
CA VAL A 72 0.50 -4.67 4.45
C VAL A 72 -0.95 -5.09 4.27
N ARG A 73 -1.86 -4.43 5.00
CA ARG A 73 -3.30 -4.57 4.76
C ARG A 73 -3.70 -3.90 3.44
N LEU A 74 -4.55 -4.59 2.70
CA LEU A 74 -5.09 -4.20 1.40
C LEU A 74 -6.61 -3.97 1.50
N TYR A 75 -7.09 -2.98 0.76
CA TYR A 75 -8.47 -2.55 0.76
C TYR A 75 -9.01 -2.59 -0.67
N PRO A 76 -10.30 -2.89 -0.88
CA PRO A 76 -10.88 -2.86 -2.22
C PRO A 76 -10.74 -1.47 -2.83
N GLN A 77 -10.39 -1.41 -4.11
CA GLN A 77 -10.50 -0.19 -4.87
C GLN A 77 -11.99 0.09 -5.08
N VAL A 78 -12.45 1.27 -4.65
CA VAL A 78 -13.85 1.71 -4.79
C VAL A 78 -14.00 3.08 -5.45
N ALA A 79 -12.86 3.69 -5.82
CA ALA A 79 -12.80 5.07 -6.27
C ALA A 79 -13.18 5.24 -7.74
N ALA A 80 -12.79 4.33 -8.62
CA ALA A 80 -13.04 4.38 -10.05
C ALA A 80 -13.56 3.03 -10.57
N GLU A 81 -14.44 3.06 -11.57
CA GLU A 81 -14.96 1.83 -12.17
C GLU A 81 -13.87 1.08 -12.98
N PRO A 82 -13.92 -0.25 -13.03
CA PRO A 82 -14.80 -1.14 -12.26
C PRO A 82 -14.38 -1.21 -10.78
N ARG A 83 -15.36 -1.13 -9.86
CA ARG A 83 -15.14 -1.15 -8.39
C ARG A 83 -15.17 -2.56 -7.81
N ALA A 84 -14.23 -2.88 -6.92
CA ALA A 84 -14.26 -4.12 -6.16
C ALA A 84 -15.20 -3.97 -4.94
N GLU A 85 -16.35 -4.65 -4.95
CA GLU A 85 -17.25 -4.67 -3.78
C GLU A 85 -16.62 -5.43 -2.60
N LYS A 86 -15.86 -6.49 -2.91
CA LYS A 86 -15.05 -7.25 -1.97
C LYS A 86 -13.73 -7.59 -2.65
N GLY A 87 -12.65 -7.24 -1.99
CA GLY A 87 -11.32 -7.68 -2.37
C GLY A 87 -11.03 -9.08 -1.87
N VAL A 88 -10.31 -9.87 -2.67
CA VAL A 88 -10.01 -11.27 -2.33
C VAL A 88 -8.77 -11.34 -1.45
N VAL A 89 -7.71 -10.68 -1.88
CA VAL A 89 -6.47 -10.57 -1.11
C VAL A 89 -6.57 -9.41 -0.14
N ARG A 90 -6.56 -9.69 1.16
CA ARG A 90 -6.73 -8.67 2.22
C ARG A 90 -5.42 -8.24 2.86
N GLU A 91 -4.38 -9.05 2.74
CA GLU A 91 -3.07 -8.79 3.30
C GLU A 91 -1.99 -9.38 2.39
N ALA A 92 -0.85 -8.70 2.34
CA ALA A 92 0.35 -9.19 1.69
C ALA A 92 1.58 -8.82 2.53
N ALA A 93 2.56 -9.71 2.63
CA ALA A 93 3.85 -9.41 3.22
C ALA A 93 4.76 -8.78 2.16
N VAL A 94 5.46 -7.71 2.53
CA VAL A 94 6.45 -7.05 1.68
C VAL A 94 7.80 -7.05 2.38
N ARG A 95 8.83 -7.55 1.70
CA ARG A 95 10.24 -7.41 2.09
C ARG A 95 10.98 -6.60 1.05
N ALA A 96 12.05 -5.94 1.46
CA ALA A 96 12.92 -5.21 0.57
C ALA A 96 14.39 -5.53 0.87
N ILE A 97 15.19 -5.67 -0.18
CA ILE A 97 16.65 -5.80 -0.10
C ILE A 97 17.30 -4.91 -1.15
N HIS A 98 18.53 -4.47 -0.91
CA HIS A 98 19.25 -3.66 -1.88
C HIS A 98 20.74 -4.01 -1.92
N THR A 99 21.36 -3.77 -3.07
CA THR A 99 22.83 -3.76 -3.23
C THR A 99 23.31 -2.31 -3.27
N GLU A 100 24.51 -2.05 -3.79
CA GLU A 100 24.99 -0.68 -4.05
C GLU A 100 24.28 0.03 -5.22
N ALA A 101 23.65 -0.74 -6.11
CA ALA A 101 23.10 -0.19 -7.36
C ALA A 101 21.67 -0.67 -7.68
N TRP A 102 21.09 -1.56 -6.88
CA TRP A 102 19.79 -2.18 -7.15
C TRP A 102 18.91 -2.22 -5.90
N ILE A 103 17.59 -2.16 -6.10
CA ILE A 103 16.56 -2.46 -5.11
C ILE A 103 15.76 -3.67 -5.61
N ALA A 104 15.38 -4.56 -4.70
CA ALA A 104 14.36 -5.56 -4.95
C ALA A 104 13.34 -5.63 -3.82
N PHE A 105 12.13 -6.04 -4.20
CA PHE A 105 11.00 -6.27 -3.33
C PHE A 105 10.50 -7.70 -3.52
N LEU A 106 10.20 -8.36 -2.42
CA LEU A 106 9.46 -9.61 -2.42
C LEU A 106 8.07 -9.33 -1.84
N VAL A 107 7.03 -9.57 -2.64
CA VAL A 107 5.64 -9.47 -2.25
C VAL A 107 5.06 -10.87 -2.14
N GLU A 108 4.45 -11.20 -1.02
CA GLU A 108 3.87 -12.52 -0.78
C GLU A 108 2.43 -12.40 -0.25
N TRP A 109 1.53 -13.23 -0.75
CA TRP A 109 0.17 -13.34 -0.19
C TRP A 109 -0.32 -14.79 -0.24
N ALA A 110 -1.29 -15.09 0.62
CA ALA A 110 -1.99 -16.37 0.60
C ALA A 110 -2.93 -16.42 -0.61
N ASP A 111 -2.83 -17.52 -1.35
CA ASP A 111 -3.64 -17.79 -2.52
C ASP A 111 -3.94 -19.29 -2.57
N PRO A 112 -5.04 -19.74 -1.95
CA PRO A 112 -5.39 -21.16 -1.89
C PRO A 112 -5.75 -21.73 -3.27
N ASP A 113 -6.21 -20.87 -4.18
CA ASP A 113 -6.78 -21.25 -5.47
C ASP A 113 -5.82 -20.81 -6.58
N ARG A 114 -4.87 -21.69 -6.96
CA ARG A 114 -3.89 -21.37 -8.01
C ARG A 114 -4.58 -20.88 -9.29
N SER A 115 -4.35 -19.62 -9.66
CA SER A 115 -4.92 -19.04 -10.88
C SER A 115 -3.95 -19.19 -12.06
N ASP A 116 -3.93 -20.37 -12.68
CA ASP A 116 -3.27 -20.54 -13.98
C ASP A 116 -4.20 -20.03 -15.10
N VAL A 117 -3.77 -19.02 -15.85
CA VAL A 117 -4.50 -18.57 -17.05
C VAL A 117 -4.55 -19.72 -18.04
N LYS A 118 -5.74 -20.23 -18.35
CA LYS A 118 -5.92 -21.29 -19.35
C LYS A 118 -5.99 -20.66 -20.74
N GLN A 119 -5.04 -21.00 -21.62
CA GLN A 119 -5.08 -20.57 -23.01
C GLN A 119 -6.42 -20.95 -23.66
N GLY A 120 -7.01 -20.04 -24.44
CA GLY A 120 -8.28 -20.28 -25.15
C GLY A 120 -9.55 -19.97 -24.34
N THR A 121 -9.43 -19.43 -23.12
CA THR A 121 -10.57 -18.97 -22.32
C THR A 121 -10.68 -17.45 -22.33
N THR A 122 -11.90 -16.91 -22.22
CA THR A 122 -12.16 -15.45 -22.20
C THR A 122 -12.62 -14.95 -20.84
N ASP A 123 -12.82 -15.86 -19.89
CA ASP A 123 -13.37 -15.63 -18.56
C ASP A 123 -12.39 -15.98 -17.42
N THR A 124 -11.16 -16.39 -17.73
CA THR A 124 -10.10 -16.58 -16.74
C THR A 124 -9.11 -15.41 -16.73
N PHE A 125 -8.65 -15.02 -15.55
CA PHE A 125 -7.74 -13.90 -15.37
C PHE A 125 -6.50 -14.33 -14.59
N ALA A 126 -5.38 -13.64 -14.83
CA ALA A 126 -4.12 -13.90 -14.14
C ALA A 126 -4.12 -13.25 -12.76
N ASP A 127 -3.48 -13.91 -11.79
CA ASP A 127 -2.98 -13.18 -10.63
C ASP A 127 -2.01 -12.09 -11.07
N ALA A 128 -2.05 -10.97 -10.34
CA ALA A 128 -1.15 -9.86 -10.61
C ALA A 128 -0.80 -9.12 -9.32
N ALA A 129 0.34 -8.46 -9.34
CA ALA A 129 0.77 -7.56 -8.28
C ALA A 129 1.45 -6.35 -8.90
N ALA A 130 1.32 -5.20 -8.25
CA ALA A 130 1.97 -3.98 -8.68
C ALA A 130 2.53 -3.17 -7.52
N LEU A 131 3.74 -2.65 -7.70
CA LEU A 131 4.33 -1.64 -6.82
C LEU A 131 4.27 -0.28 -7.50
N GLN A 132 3.79 0.72 -6.79
CA GLN A 132 3.66 2.08 -7.28
C GLN A 132 4.56 3.01 -6.48
N PHE A 133 5.26 3.89 -7.20
CA PHE A 133 6.16 4.89 -6.65
C PHE A 133 5.83 6.27 -7.22
N PRO A 134 5.90 7.35 -6.43
CA PRO A 134 5.82 8.70 -6.98
C PRO A 134 7.07 9.02 -7.82
N LEU A 135 6.91 9.74 -8.93
CA LEU A 135 8.07 10.20 -9.71
C LEU A 135 8.89 11.29 -9.01
N LYS A 136 8.24 12.07 -8.14
CA LYS A 136 8.88 13.09 -7.28
C LYS A 136 8.59 12.78 -5.82
N TYR A 137 9.63 12.77 -5.01
CA TYR A 137 9.55 12.54 -3.57
C TYR A 137 10.76 13.18 -2.85
N GLY A 138 10.82 13.09 -1.53
CA GLY A 138 11.76 13.86 -0.71
C GLY A 138 11.37 15.34 -0.63
N GLU A 139 12.36 16.20 -0.44
CA GLU A 139 12.16 17.65 -0.32
C GLU A 139 11.72 18.32 -1.64
N ALA A 140 11.87 17.62 -2.77
CA ALA A 140 11.38 18.06 -4.06
C ALA A 140 9.86 17.86 -4.25
N ALA A 141 9.19 17.18 -3.32
CA ALA A 141 7.75 16.96 -3.34
C ALA A 141 7.06 17.71 -2.20
N ASP A 142 5.97 18.40 -2.55
CA ASP A 142 5.11 19.12 -1.62
C ASP A 142 4.05 18.22 -0.96
N ARG A 143 3.54 17.20 -1.67
CA ARG A 143 2.64 16.14 -1.17
C ARG A 143 2.90 14.81 -1.85
N LEU A 144 2.39 13.73 -1.26
CA LEU A 144 2.24 12.45 -1.96
C LEU A 144 1.19 12.55 -3.07
N PRO A 145 1.36 11.86 -4.21
CA PRO A 145 0.30 11.68 -5.20
C PRO A 145 -0.91 10.97 -4.61
N TYR A 146 -2.05 11.11 -5.29
CA TYR A 146 -3.20 10.26 -5.03
C TYR A 146 -2.79 8.79 -5.15
N VAL A 147 -3.10 7.98 -4.13
CA VAL A 147 -2.60 6.60 -4.06
C VAL A 147 -3.15 5.72 -5.17
N GLY A 148 -4.35 6.03 -5.69
CA GLY A 148 -4.93 5.39 -6.85
C GLY A 148 -4.36 5.94 -8.16
N MET A 149 -3.10 5.63 -8.46
CA MET A 149 -2.46 5.90 -9.75
C MET A 149 -2.11 7.36 -10.05
N GLY A 150 -1.94 8.19 -9.02
CA GLY A 150 -1.44 9.56 -9.16
C GLY A 150 -2.46 10.54 -9.73
N GLY A 151 -1.94 11.64 -10.28
CA GLY A 151 -2.72 12.70 -10.93
C GLY A 151 -1.89 13.42 -12.01
N PRO A 152 -2.47 14.32 -12.82
CA PRO A 152 -1.78 15.01 -13.92
C PRO A 152 -0.47 15.68 -13.51
N GLU A 153 -0.47 16.39 -12.39
CA GLU A 153 0.72 17.08 -11.86
C GLU A 153 1.61 16.20 -10.99
N ARG A 154 1.10 15.01 -10.61
CA ARG A 154 1.72 14.09 -9.66
C ARG A 154 1.71 12.67 -10.22
N PRO A 155 2.46 12.45 -11.31
CA PRO A 155 2.56 11.13 -11.91
C PRO A 155 3.23 10.13 -10.99
N VAL A 156 2.92 8.86 -11.23
CA VAL A 156 3.53 7.71 -10.57
C VAL A 156 4.16 6.77 -11.59
N ASN A 157 5.22 6.08 -11.20
CA ASN A 157 5.75 4.92 -11.89
C ASN A 157 5.22 3.66 -11.21
N ILE A 158 4.78 2.69 -11.99
CA ILE A 158 4.16 1.45 -11.53
C ILE A 158 4.96 0.28 -12.11
N TRP A 159 5.43 -0.62 -11.25
CA TRP A 159 6.01 -1.89 -11.65
C TRP A 159 4.94 -2.96 -11.57
N LEU A 160 4.74 -3.70 -12.65
CA LEU A 160 3.61 -4.64 -12.77
C LEU A 160 4.11 -6.04 -13.12
N TRP A 161 3.66 -7.01 -12.33
CA TRP A 161 3.81 -8.42 -12.61
C TRP A 161 2.44 -9.04 -12.87
N ARG A 162 2.38 -10.00 -13.80
CA ARG A 162 1.20 -10.82 -14.10
C ARG A 162 1.62 -12.27 -14.27
N ASN A 163 0.88 -13.19 -13.63
CA ASN A 163 1.11 -14.62 -13.76
C ASN A 163 0.89 -15.09 -15.22
N GLY A 164 1.67 -16.08 -15.66
CA GLY A 164 1.51 -16.68 -17.00
C GLY A 164 2.04 -15.86 -18.19
N GLY A 165 2.60 -14.66 -17.97
CA GLY A 165 3.40 -13.93 -18.96
C GLY A 165 2.70 -13.62 -20.29
N GLY A 166 2.03 -12.47 -20.36
CA GLY A 166 1.48 -11.89 -21.60
C GLY A 166 2.01 -10.47 -21.85
N GLY A 167 3.28 -10.36 -22.25
CA GLY A 167 3.87 -9.29 -23.08
C GLY A 167 3.70 -7.79 -22.72
N GLY A 168 3.07 -7.41 -21.62
CA GLY A 168 2.93 -6.01 -21.22
C GLY A 168 4.20 -5.42 -20.58
N PRO A 169 4.35 -4.09 -20.53
CA PRO A 169 5.50 -3.47 -19.89
C PRO A 169 5.51 -3.79 -18.40
N ALA A 170 6.67 -4.23 -17.89
CA ALA A 170 6.87 -4.37 -16.44
C ALA A 170 6.99 -3.01 -15.73
N SER A 171 7.14 -1.91 -16.47
CA SER A 171 7.17 -0.53 -15.97
C SER A 171 6.14 0.33 -16.71
N LEU A 172 5.29 1.03 -15.96
CA LEU A 172 4.19 1.85 -16.44
C LEU A 172 4.23 3.23 -15.79
N LYS A 173 3.63 4.22 -16.45
CA LYS A 173 3.35 5.54 -15.89
C LYS A 173 1.84 5.71 -15.74
N ALA A 174 1.41 6.44 -14.71
CA ALA A 174 0.04 6.91 -14.60
C ALA A 174 -0.02 8.34 -14.04
N THR A 175 -1.08 9.04 -14.44
CA THR A 175 -1.50 10.37 -14.00
C THR A 175 -2.97 10.34 -13.55
N GLY A 176 -3.42 9.19 -13.06
CA GLY A 176 -4.79 8.90 -12.66
C GLY A 176 -5.28 7.54 -13.15
N PHE A 177 -6.49 7.16 -12.72
CA PHE A 177 -7.14 5.95 -13.24
C PHE A 177 -7.40 6.08 -14.74
N GLY A 178 -7.14 5.01 -15.49
CA GLY A 178 -7.38 4.95 -16.94
C GLY A 178 -6.29 5.57 -17.82
N THR A 179 -5.21 6.11 -17.25
CA THR A 179 -4.13 6.78 -18.01
C THR A 179 -2.84 5.96 -18.05
N LEU A 180 -2.93 4.62 -17.97
CA LEU A 180 -1.73 3.78 -17.94
C LEU A 180 -1.01 3.84 -19.29
N GLU A 181 0.27 4.16 -19.24
CA GLU A 181 1.13 4.22 -20.41
C GLU A 181 2.40 3.37 -20.16
N PRO A 182 2.85 2.59 -21.15
CA PRO A 182 4.18 1.98 -21.12
C PRO A 182 5.29 3.00 -20.89
N VAL A 183 6.26 2.67 -20.04
CA VAL A 183 7.51 3.45 -19.95
C VAL A 183 8.56 2.81 -20.83
N ALA A 184 9.16 3.61 -21.72
CA ALA A 184 10.28 3.17 -22.54
C ALA A 184 11.56 3.06 -21.71
N GLY A 185 12.31 1.98 -21.85
CA GLY A 185 13.54 1.73 -21.09
C GLY A 185 13.57 0.34 -20.44
N GLY A 186 14.71 -0.01 -19.84
CA GLY A 186 14.97 -1.29 -19.18
C GLY A 186 14.18 -1.45 -17.88
N GLY A 187 12.86 -1.60 -18.01
CA GLY A 187 11.89 -1.64 -16.92
C GLY A 187 12.18 -2.69 -15.84
N ALA A 188 11.39 -2.67 -14.76
CA ALA A 188 11.61 -3.54 -13.62
C ALA A 188 11.60 -5.03 -14.02
N MET A 189 12.58 -5.78 -13.54
CA MET A 189 12.57 -7.23 -13.61
C MET A 189 11.48 -7.75 -12.69
N THR A 190 10.67 -8.69 -13.18
CA THR A 190 9.64 -9.34 -12.37
C THR A 190 9.68 -10.85 -12.54
N ALA A 191 9.47 -11.56 -11.45
CA ALA A 191 9.37 -13.02 -11.44
C ALA A 191 8.35 -13.43 -10.38
N GLY A 192 7.54 -14.44 -10.68
CA GLY A 192 6.52 -14.92 -9.75
C GLY A 192 6.51 -16.42 -9.64
N LYS A 193 6.23 -16.93 -8.45
CA LYS A 193 6.10 -18.35 -8.15
C LYS A 193 4.89 -18.56 -7.26
N TRP A 194 4.03 -19.52 -7.62
CA TRP A 194 3.02 -20.06 -6.71
C TRP A 194 3.54 -21.37 -6.12
N GLU A 195 3.52 -21.51 -4.79
CA GLU A 195 3.96 -22.72 -4.09
C GLU A 195 3.22 -22.84 -2.75
N ASN A 196 2.63 -24.02 -2.49
CA ASN A 196 1.96 -24.34 -1.22
C ASN A 196 0.88 -23.31 -0.79
N GLY A 197 0.01 -22.90 -1.72
CA GLY A 197 -1.09 -21.97 -1.43
C GLY A 197 -0.63 -20.53 -1.18
N ARG A 198 0.55 -20.15 -1.66
CA ARG A 198 1.09 -18.79 -1.59
C ARG A 198 1.69 -18.38 -2.92
N VAL A 199 1.47 -17.13 -3.29
CA VAL A 199 2.20 -16.47 -4.39
C VAL A 199 3.35 -15.67 -3.80
N ARG A 200 4.50 -15.73 -4.47
CA ARG A 200 5.68 -14.89 -4.24
C ARG A 200 6.02 -14.15 -5.52
N VAL A 201 6.20 -12.84 -5.43
CA VAL A 201 6.56 -12.00 -6.57
C VAL A 201 7.77 -11.15 -6.24
N LEU A 202 8.82 -11.32 -7.04
CA LEU A 202 10.00 -10.48 -7.04
C LEU A 202 9.80 -9.32 -8.01
N PHE A 203 10.10 -8.12 -7.54
CA PHE A 203 10.30 -6.93 -8.38
C PHE A 203 11.71 -6.41 -8.14
N ALA A 204 12.51 -6.20 -9.17
CA ALA A 204 13.86 -5.66 -9.03
C ALA A 204 14.18 -4.61 -10.10
N ARG A 205 14.91 -3.56 -9.72
CA ARG A 205 15.44 -2.57 -10.66
C ARG A 205 16.71 -1.92 -10.15
N SER A 206 17.55 -1.47 -11.08
CA SER A 206 18.67 -0.59 -10.75
C SER A 206 18.16 0.76 -10.21
N PHE A 207 18.99 1.41 -9.40
CA PHE A 207 18.68 2.72 -8.80
C PHE A 207 18.57 3.83 -9.84
N GLY A 208 19.34 3.72 -10.93
CA GLY A 208 19.30 4.65 -12.06
C GLY A 208 17.97 4.57 -12.80
N ALA A 209 17.50 5.71 -13.29
CA ALA A 209 16.34 5.81 -14.19
C ALA A 209 16.86 6.01 -15.61
N SER A 210 16.31 5.26 -16.56
CA SER A 210 16.64 5.35 -17.99
C SER A 210 15.72 6.32 -18.74
N SER A 211 14.58 6.70 -18.14
CA SER A 211 13.70 7.76 -18.63
C SER A 211 13.16 8.64 -17.49
N PRO A 212 12.66 9.85 -17.77
CA PRO A 212 12.01 10.71 -16.78
C PRO A 212 10.74 10.11 -16.14
N GLU A 213 10.13 9.12 -16.79
CA GLU A 213 8.92 8.41 -16.35
C GLU A 213 9.21 7.22 -15.43
N GLU A 214 10.49 7.01 -15.10
CA GLU A 214 10.94 6.01 -14.14
C GLU A 214 11.27 6.65 -12.79
N VAL A 215 10.84 6.02 -11.68
CA VAL A 215 11.27 6.46 -10.35
C VAL A 215 12.79 6.36 -10.24
N LYS A 216 13.48 7.37 -9.72
CA LYS A 216 14.93 7.28 -9.42
C LYS A 216 15.13 6.92 -7.96
N PHE A 217 16.07 6.04 -7.63
CA PHE A 217 16.47 5.77 -6.25
C PHE A 217 17.82 6.42 -5.95
N ALA A 218 17.90 7.11 -4.82
CA ALA A 218 19.10 7.82 -4.39
C ALA A 218 19.25 7.65 -2.87
N PRO A 219 19.44 6.42 -2.36
CA PRO A 219 19.25 6.10 -0.95
C PRO A 219 20.19 6.86 0.00
N LYS A 220 21.38 7.27 -0.49
CA LYS A 220 22.33 8.10 0.25
C LYS A 220 21.83 9.54 0.45
N GLN A 221 21.00 10.04 -0.47
CA GLN A 221 20.41 11.39 -0.44
C GLN A 221 19.01 11.38 0.19
N ILE A 222 18.15 10.45 -0.23
CA ILE A 222 16.78 10.30 0.22
C ILE A 222 16.57 8.83 0.60
N GLY A 223 16.78 8.53 1.89
CA GLY A 223 16.70 7.19 2.47
C GLY A 223 15.29 6.69 2.77
N LEU A 224 14.25 7.42 2.36
CA LEU A 224 12.86 7.07 2.58
C LEU A 224 12.06 7.27 1.28
N VAL A 225 11.53 6.19 0.71
CA VAL A 225 10.84 6.21 -0.59
C VAL A 225 9.39 5.74 -0.42
N PRO A 226 8.38 6.52 -0.83
CA PRO A 226 6.99 6.08 -0.77
C PRO A 226 6.72 4.94 -1.75
N VAL A 227 5.97 3.92 -1.30
CA VAL A 227 5.53 2.80 -2.13
C VAL A 227 4.09 2.44 -1.79
N ALA A 228 3.29 2.09 -2.79
CA ALA A 228 1.97 1.49 -2.60
C ALA A 228 1.89 0.15 -3.34
N LEU A 229 1.11 -0.78 -2.82
CA LEU A 229 0.91 -2.11 -3.36
C LEU A 229 -0.51 -2.25 -3.92
N ALA A 230 -0.67 -2.94 -5.03
CA ALA A 230 -1.94 -3.48 -5.48
C ALA A 230 -1.81 -4.97 -5.83
N VAL A 231 -2.85 -5.74 -5.55
CA VAL A 231 -2.93 -7.18 -5.84
C VAL A 231 -4.27 -7.50 -6.50
N TRP A 232 -4.23 -8.42 -7.47
CA TRP A 232 -5.37 -8.98 -8.18
C TRP A 232 -5.37 -10.50 -8.01
N GLY A 233 -6.46 -11.05 -7.49
CA GLY A 233 -6.74 -12.50 -7.48
C GLY A 233 -7.48 -12.93 -8.74
N GLY A 234 -6.77 -13.58 -9.66
CA GLY A 234 -7.25 -13.90 -11.01
C GLY A 234 -8.46 -14.83 -11.04
N GLU A 235 -8.49 -15.84 -10.18
CA GLU A 235 -9.59 -16.81 -10.08
C GLU A 235 -10.94 -16.17 -9.70
N LYS A 236 -10.94 -15.02 -9.01
CA LYS A 236 -12.16 -14.26 -8.70
C LYS A 236 -12.47 -13.18 -9.74
N GLY A 237 -11.78 -13.18 -10.87
CA GLY A 237 -11.98 -12.26 -11.97
C GLY A 237 -11.43 -10.84 -11.74
N GLU A 238 -10.55 -10.65 -10.75
CA GLU A 238 -9.93 -9.35 -10.50
C GLU A 238 -8.99 -8.96 -11.67
N ARG A 239 -9.20 -7.76 -12.21
CA ARG A 239 -8.41 -7.18 -13.32
C ARG A 239 -8.62 -5.67 -13.39
N GLY A 240 -7.66 -4.93 -13.96
CA GLY A 240 -7.82 -3.48 -14.16
C GLY A 240 -8.11 -2.75 -12.84
N GLY A 241 -9.26 -2.10 -12.72
CA GLY A 241 -9.73 -1.44 -11.49
C GLY A 241 -10.21 -2.38 -10.39
N LEU A 242 -10.65 -3.59 -10.72
CA LEU A 242 -11.07 -4.61 -9.76
C LEU A 242 -9.85 -5.21 -9.09
N LYS A 243 -9.46 -4.64 -7.96
CA LYS A 243 -8.26 -5.01 -7.21
C LYS A 243 -8.37 -4.61 -5.77
N THR A 244 -7.41 -5.06 -4.99
CA THR A 244 -7.11 -4.46 -3.70
C THR A 244 -5.83 -3.64 -3.76
N LEU A 245 -5.76 -2.61 -2.91
CA LEU A 245 -4.60 -1.72 -2.82
C LEU A 245 -4.32 -1.31 -1.38
N SER A 246 -3.07 -0.99 -1.11
CA SER A 246 -2.63 -0.42 0.16
C SER A 246 -2.74 1.11 0.14
N GLY A 247 -2.76 1.71 1.34
CA GLY A 247 -2.29 3.09 1.47
C GLY A 247 -0.77 3.19 1.23
N TRP A 248 -0.25 4.42 1.16
CA TRP A 248 1.20 4.65 1.04
C TRP A 248 1.95 4.05 2.24
N ARG A 249 2.95 3.23 1.95
CA ARG A 249 4.01 2.74 2.84
C ARG A 249 5.33 3.37 2.46
N PHE A 250 6.38 3.10 3.22
CA PHE A 250 7.68 3.71 3.00
C PHE A 250 8.79 2.68 3.07
N VAL A 251 9.63 2.65 2.03
CA VAL A 251 10.86 1.87 1.99
C VAL A 251 11.94 2.70 2.64
N LYS A 252 12.51 2.22 3.74
CA LYS A 252 13.63 2.87 4.44
C LYS A 252 14.92 2.12 4.15
N PHE A 253 15.89 2.81 3.56
CA PHE A 253 17.22 2.26 3.31
C PHE A 253 18.08 2.37 4.56
N ASP A 254 18.83 1.32 4.87
CA ASP A 254 19.79 1.38 5.97
C ASP A 254 20.89 2.42 5.68
N GLY A 255 21.23 3.23 6.69
CA GLY A 255 22.15 4.36 6.56
C GLY A 255 21.67 5.52 5.65
N GLY A 256 20.47 5.45 5.09
CA GLY A 256 19.93 6.49 4.21
C GLY A 256 19.51 7.75 4.98
N LYS A 257 19.75 8.92 4.39
CA LYS A 257 19.38 10.21 5.01
C LYS A 257 17.87 10.45 4.94
N VAL A 258 17.25 10.78 6.06
CA VAL A 258 15.82 11.10 6.12
C VAL A 258 15.62 12.48 6.73
N SER A 259 15.04 13.40 5.95
CA SER A 259 14.71 14.75 6.40
C SER A 259 13.50 14.73 7.36
N PRO A 260 13.59 15.32 8.58
CA PRO A 260 12.44 15.46 9.46
C PRO A 260 11.30 16.28 8.84
N ALA A 261 11.61 17.27 8.00
CA ALA A 261 10.61 18.07 7.30
C ALA A 261 9.83 17.20 6.31
N TYR A 262 10.53 16.34 5.57
CA TYR A 262 9.91 15.39 4.66
C TYR A 262 8.99 14.40 5.39
N VAL A 263 9.38 13.84 6.54
CA VAL A 263 8.46 12.96 7.29
C VAL A 263 7.24 13.72 7.82
N ARG A 264 7.42 14.98 8.26
CA ARG A 264 6.30 15.82 8.71
C ARG A 264 5.30 16.13 7.60
N SER A 265 5.72 16.19 6.33
CA SER A 265 4.78 16.42 5.22
C SER A 265 3.79 15.25 5.02
N PHE A 266 4.08 14.08 5.58
CA PHE A 266 3.15 12.94 5.62
C PHE A 266 2.25 12.91 6.85
N GLY A 267 2.54 13.78 7.81
CA GLY A 267 1.98 13.76 9.16
C GLY A 267 0.57 14.33 9.22
N TRP A 268 -0.18 13.86 10.22
CA TRP A 268 -1.39 14.50 10.70
C TRP A 268 -0.99 15.50 11.78
N ASN A 269 -1.50 16.74 11.76
CA ASN A 269 -1.12 17.75 12.76
C ASN A 269 -1.48 17.24 14.16
N PRO A 270 -0.50 16.86 15.00
CA PRO A 270 -0.77 16.19 16.26
C PRO A 270 -1.30 17.15 17.33
N LYS A 271 -1.27 18.47 17.08
CA LYS A 271 -1.71 19.49 18.05
C LYS A 271 -3.23 19.62 18.11
N ILE A 272 -3.95 19.21 17.07
CA ILE A 272 -5.42 19.27 17.04
C ILE A 272 -5.94 17.84 17.02
N ARG A 273 -6.37 17.37 18.19
CA ARG A 273 -6.95 16.04 18.34
C ARG A 273 -8.43 16.09 17.97
N GLY A 274 -8.81 15.37 16.92
CA GLY A 274 -10.20 15.14 16.57
C GLY A 274 -10.88 14.15 17.53
N ASP A 275 -12.18 14.02 17.40
CA ASP A 275 -13.04 13.08 18.12
C ASP A 275 -13.93 12.40 17.09
N ALA A 276 -13.80 11.08 16.96
CA ALA A 276 -14.47 10.32 15.91
C ALA A 276 -16.00 10.33 16.03
N LYS A 277 -16.54 10.34 17.26
CA LYS A 277 -18.00 10.37 17.47
C LYS A 277 -18.59 11.72 17.05
N THR A 278 -17.90 12.80 17.38
CA THR A 278 -18.23 14.15 16.90
C THR A 278 -18.12 14.23 15.37
N GLY A 279 -17.07 13.65 14.79
CA GLY A 279 -16.86 13.58 13.34
C GLY A 279 -17.98 12.85 12.59
N GLU A 280 -18.41 11.71 13.11
CA GLU A 280 -19.55 10.96 12.59
C GLU A 280 -20.84 11.80 12.61
N THR A 281 -21.08 12.49 13.72
CA THR A 281 -22.23 13.39 13.86
C THR A 281 -22.18 14.54 12.85
N LEU A 282 -21.00 15.12 12.63
CA LEU A 282 -20.78 16.19 11.66
C LEU A 282 -20.98 15.71 10.22
N MET A 283 -20.50 14.51 9.87
CA MET A 283 -20.75 13.90 8.54
C MET A 283 -22.25 13.83 8.22
N MET A 284 -23.07 13.47 9.20
CA MET A 284 -24.54 13.44 9.04
C MET A 284 -25.12 14.85 8.94
N ARG A 285 -24.74 15.75 9.86
CA ARG A 285 -25.28 17.13 9.92
C ARG A 285 -24.95 17.98 8.70
N HIS A 286 -23.77 17.78 8.10
CA HIS A 286 -23.32 18.51 6.92
C HIS A 286 -23.70 17.83 5.60
N GLY A 287 -24.58 16.82 5.63
CA GLY A 287 -25.15 16.21 4.42
C GLY A 287 -24.18 15.34 3.63
N CYS A 288 -23.01 14.96 4.20
CA CYS A 288 -22.03 14.11 3.52
C CYS A 288 -22.65 12.75 3.13
N ALA A 289 -23.58 12.25 3.95
CA ALA A 289 -24.35 11.03 3.71
C ALA A 289 -25.23 11.07 2.44
N GLY A 290 -25.57 12.26 1.91
CA GLY A 290 -26.32 12.39 0.65
C GLY A 290 -25.49 12.03 -0.58
N CYS A 291 -24.18 12.22 -0.52
CA CYS A 291 -23.27 11.93 -1.63
C CYS A 291 -22.40 10.69 -1.41
N HIS A 292 -22.09 10.33 -0.16
CA HIS A 292 -21.18 9.24 0.16
C HIS A 292 -21.84 8.12 0.96
N VAL A 293 -21.62 6.88 0.52
CA VAL A 293 -21.94 5.68 1.30
C VAL A 293 -20.77 5.34 2.22
N TYR A 294 -21.05 5.01 3.49
CA TYR A 294 -20.06 4.57 4.47
C TYR A 294 -20.68 3.67 5.54
N PRO A 295 -19.90 2.85 6.27
CA PRO A 295 -20.44 2.04 7.37
C PRO A 295 -21.18 2.89 8.40
N GLY A 296 -22.43 2.53 8.70
CA GLY A 296 -23.30 3.33 9.59
C GLY A 296 -24.19 4.35 8.86
N ASN A 297 -24.02 4.56 7.55
CA ASN A 297 -24.93 5.37 6.73
C ASN A 297 -26.05 4.49 6.13
N PRO A 298 -27.34 4.74 6.44
CA PRO A 298 -28.45 4.00 5.85
C PRO A 298 -28.79 4.43 4.41
N ILE A 299 -28.19 5.51 3.88
CA ILE A 299 -28.56 6.10 2.58
C ILE A 299 -27.71 5.50 1.45
N PRO A 300 -28.30 4.77 0.49
CA PRO A 300 -27.61 4.36 -0.72
C PRO A 300 -27.52 5.54 -1.71
N THR A 301 -26.31 5.88 -2.13
CA THR A 301 -26.04 6.94 -3.12
C THR A 301 -24.89 6.52 -4.04
N LYS A 302 -24.86 7.04 -5.26
CA LYS A 302 -23.83 6.75 -6.27
C LYS A 302 -23.08 8.02 -6.75
N ILE A 303 -23.25 9.14 -6.06
CA ILE A 303 -22.66 10.43 -6.44
C ILE A 303 -21.16 10.45 -6.16
N GLY A 304 -20.79 10.31 -4.89
CA GLY A 304 -19.40 10.22 -4.44
C GLY A 304 -18.91 8.77 -4.36
N PRO A 305 -17.58 8.58 -4.21
CA PRO A 305 -17.03 7.26 -3.89
C PRO A 305 -17.52 6.77 -2.52
N GLY A 306 -17.63 5.45 -2.36
CA GLY A 306 -17.83 4.85 -1.05
C GLY A 306 -16.61 5.09 -0.15
N LEU A 307 -16.84 5.34 1.15
CA LEU A 307 -15.78 5.66 2.11
C LEU A 307 -15.39 4.47 3.00
N ALA A 308 -15.90 3.28 2.72
CA ALA A 308 -15.44 2.06 3.39
C ALA A 308 -13.94 1.84 3.12
N GLY A 309 -13.14 1.62 4.17
CA GLY A 309 -11.69 1.44 4.07
C GLY A 309 -10.88 2.72 3.83
N ILE A 310 -11.51 3.89 3.72
CA ILE A 310 -10.84 5.14 3.37
C ILE A 310 -9.72 5.51 4.36
N GLY A 311 -9.91 5.21 5.66
CA GLY A 311 -8.95 5.47 6.72
C GLY A 311 -7.71 4.56 6.67
N GLY A 312 -7.76 3.48 5.88
CA GLY A 312 -6.63 2.60 5.62
C GLY A 312 -5.92 2.89 4.29
N ILE A 313 -6.67 3.40 3.30
CA ILE A 313 -6.15 3.75 1.98
C ILE A 313 -5.48 5.13 2.00
N HIS A 314 -6.10 6.12 2.63
CA HIS A 314 -5.65 7.51 2.56
C HIS A 314 -5.01 7.97 3.88
N ARG A 315 -3.97 8.81 3.76
CA ARG A 315 -3.37 9.46 4.93
C ARG A 315 -4.28 10.60 5.42
N PRO A 316 -4.28 10.91 6.73
CA PRO A 316 -5.14 11.95 7.29
C PRO A 316 -4.99 13.33 6.63
N GLY A 317 -3.77 13.72 6.24
CA GLY A 317 -3.55 14.98 5.52
C GLY A 317 -4.31 15.06 4.19
N TYR A 318 -4.35 13.96 3.42
CA TYR A 318 -5.14 13.88 2.19
C TYR A 318 -6.65 13.98 2.46
N LEU A 319 -7.13 13.34 3.52
CA LEU A 319 -8.55 13.41 3.90
C LEU A 319 -8.96 14.83 4.29
N PHE A 320 -8.12 15.51 5.07
CA PHE A 320 -8.36 16.89 5.46
C PHE A 320 -8.33 17.84 4.27
N GLU A 321 -7.35 17.69 3.39
CA GLU A 321 -7.29 18.46 2.15
C GLU A 321 -8.50 18.18 1.26
N SER A 322 -8.94 16.94 1.15
CA SER A 322 -10.17 16.59 0.43
C SER A 322 -11.39 17.33 0.99
N LEU A 323 -11.47 17.52 2.30
CA LEU A 323 -12.55 18.30 2.91
C LEU A 323 -12.41 19.82 2.66
N LYS A 324 -11.20 20.38 2.81
CA LYS A 324 -10.99 21.83 2.79
C LYS A 324 -10.77 22.41 1.39
N ASP A 325 -10.13 21.66 0.51
CA ASP A 325 -9.88 22.00 -0.89
C ASP A 325 -10.02 20.74 -1.79
N PRO A 326 -11.25 20.26 -2.01
CA PRO A 326 -11.52 19.08 -2.82
C PRO A 326 -11.02 19.17 -4.27
N SER A 327 -10.90 20.37 -4.82
CA SER A 327 -10.39 20.58 -6.18
C SER A 327 -8.87 20.37 -6.27
N ALA A 328 -8.14 20.53 -5.17
CA ALA A 328 -6.70 20.25 -5.14
C ALA A 328 -6.37 18.75 -5.18
N VAL A 329 -7.34 17.87 -4.88
CA VAL A 329 -7.14 16.42 -4.73
C VAL A 329 -8.23 15.58 -5.40
N ILE A 330 -8.65 16.01 -6.59
CA ILE A 330 -9.68 15.33 -7.37
C ILE A 330 -9.26 13.89 -7.64
N VAL A 331 -10.11 12.95 -7.20
CA VAL A 331 -10.02 11.55 -7.61
C VAL A 331 -10.24 11.52 -9.14
N PRO A 332 -9.26 11.07 -9.95
CA PRO A 332 -9.35 11.16 -11.40
C PRO A 332 -10.44 10.23 -11.96
N HIS A 333 -11.67 10.72 -12.00
CA HIS A 333 -12.84 10.06 -12.55
C HIS A 333 -13.81 11.13 -13.04
N LYS A 334 -14.27 11.00 -14.29
CA LYS A 334 -15.05 12.03 -15.01
C LYS A 334 -16.33 12.49 -14.29
N ASN A 335 -16.87 11.68 -13.38
CA ASN A 335 -18.09 12.01 -12.63
C ASN A 335 -17.83 12.76 -11.32
N TYR A 336 -16.58 12.99 -10.90
CA TYR A 336 -16.27 13.66 -9.63
C TYR A 336 -15.85 15.13 -9.81
N TYR A 337 -15.77 15.60 -11.04
CA TYR A 337 -15.46 17.00 -11.33
C TYR A 337 -16.26 17.49 -12.52
N SER A 338 -16.36 18.81 -12.62
CA SER A 338 -16.82 19.52 -13.81
C SER A 338 -15.66 20.31 -14.38
N LEU A 339 -15.67 20.58 -15.68
CA LEU A 339 -14.71 21.51 -16.27
C LEU A 339 -15.24 22.93 -16.14
N LYS A 340 -14.48 23.80 -15.48
CA LYS A 340 -14.69 25.25 -15.46
C LYS A 340 -13.46 25.90 -16.07
N ASP A 341 -13.64 26.64 -17.16
CA ASP A 341 -12.54 27.26 -17.92
C ASP A 341 -11.42 26.28 -18.30
N GLY A 342 -11.81 25.05 -18.68
CA GLY A 342 -10.89 23.98 -19.03
C GLY A 342 -10.19 23.29 -17.85
N GLN A 343 -10.42 23.75 -16.61
CA GLN A 343 -9.83 23.18 -15.40
C GLN A 343 -10.83 22.28 -14.66
N PRO A 344 -10.38 21.13 -14.12
CA PRO A 344 -11.24 20.26 -13.33
C PRO A 344 -11.54 20.90 -11.97
N VAL A 345 -12.81 21.03 -11.63
CA VAL A 345 -13.32 21.54 -10.35
C VAL A 345 -14.20 20.46 -9.72
N SER A 346 -13.88 20.07 -8.49
CA SER A 346 -14.61 19.01 -7.79
C SER A 346 -16.10 19.34 -7.67
N ILE A 347 -16.94 18.31 -7.82
CA ILE A 347 -18.38 18.45 -7.51
C ILE A 347 -18.63 18.47 -5.99
N MET A 348 -17.66 17.99 -5.21
CA MET A 348 -17.72 18.12 -3.75
C MET A 348 -17.35 19.55 -3.39
N ALA A 349 -18.26 20.26 -2.73
CA ALA A 349 -17.99 21.60 -2.24
C ALA A 349 -16.99 21.56 -1.08
N PRO A 350 -16.11 22.57 -0.93
CA PRO A 350 -15.29 22.72 0.25
C PRO A 350 -16.13 22.74 1.53
N PHE A 351 -15.69 22.03 2.57
CA PHE A 351 -16.29 22.05 3.89
C PHE A 351 -16.21 23.46 4.49
N SER A 352 -17.37 24.08 4.69
CA SER A 352 -17.52 25.47 5.15
C SER A 352 -17.52 25.65 6.67
N GLY A 353 -17.54 24.56 7.44
CA GLY A 353 -17.50 24.62 8.91
C GLY A 353 -16.14 25.03 9.48
N PRO A 354 -16.06 25.23 10.81
CA PRO A 354 -14.83 25.51 11.53
C PRO A 354 -13.73 24.49 11.21
N GLU A 355 -12.47 24.93 11.16
CA GLU A 355 -11.35 24.04 10.85
C GLU A 355 -11.29 22.83 11.80
N ARG A 356 -11.57 23.06 13.10
CA ARG A 356 -11.63 22.01 14.12
C ARG A 356 -12.63 20.89 13.77
N ASP A 357 -13.74 21.23 13.14
CA ASP A 357 -14.76 20.25 12.74
C ASP A 357 -14.24 19.34 11.62
N ALA A 358 -13.40 19.85 10.73
CA ALA A 358 -12.71 19.03 9.74
C ALA A 358 -11.75 18.01 10.42
N TYR A 359 -11.07 18.38 11.52
CA TYR A 359 -10.27 17.42 12.30
C TYR A 359 -11.14 16.32 12.93
N HIS A 360 -12.32 16.68 13.45
CA HIS A 360 -13.27 15.68 13.97
C HIS A 360 -13.73 14.72 12.87
N ILE A 361 -14.12 15.24 11.70
CA ILE A 361 -14.53 14.42 10.54
C ILE A 361 -13.38 13.51 10.09
N VAL A 362 -12.15 14.01 9.97
CA VAL A 362 -11.01 13.18 9.58
C VAL A 362 -10.73 12.08 10.61
N GLU A 363 -10.88 12.37 11.91
CA GLU A 363 -10.72 11.34 12.94
C GLU A 363 -11.76 10.22 12.80
N PHE A 364 -13.00 10.56 12.44
CA PHE A 364 -14.01 9.56 12.07
C PHE A 364 -13.61 8.77 10.82
N LEU A 365 -13.24 9.43 9.72
CA LEU A 365 -12.87 8.75 8.49
C LEU A 365 -11.68 7.79 8.68
N ARG A 366 -10.77 8.10 9.61
CA ARG A 366 -9.63 7.23 9.97
C ARG A 366 -10.05 5.93 10.67
N THR A 367 -11.24 5.86 11.27
CA THR A 367 -11.76 4.63 11.87
C THR A 367 -12.35 3.67 10.83
N LEU A 368 -12.68 4.16 9.63
CA LEU A 368 -13.25 3.37 8.54
C LEU A 368 -12.15 2.55 7.84
N LYS A 369 -11.79 1.39 8.41
CA LYS A 369 -10.75 0.47 7.90
C LYS A 369 -11.28 -0.92 7.55
#